data_AF-A0A9P9XBU3-F1
#
_entry.id   AF-A0A9P9XBU3-F1
#
_cell.length_a   1.000
_cell.length_b   1.000
_cell.length_c   1.000
_cell.angle_alpha   90.00
_cell.angle_beta   90.00
_cell.angle_gamma   90.00
#
_symmetry.space_group_name_H-M   'P 1'
#
loop_
_entity.id
_entity.type
_entity.pdbx_description
1 polymer ?
#
loop_
_entity_poly.entity_id
_entity_poly.type
_entity_poly.pdbx_seq_one_letter_code
_entity_poly.pdbx_strand_id
1 'polypeptide(L)'
;MGDQRHHMEHRPVQNSAVFVLGANHCDSIPPPSPPSPPVSPPEDGFLEELEELSLGSPDDLPESDESSAKIQDRLHAATHVLKTEAAALRSVANLYETDPVARDGFNRTVAAITRHKGEKGKLIITGVGKSGHIANKLVATFNSLSLTSVFLNPIDALHGDLGIIQKHDILLFITFSGKTSELFSLLPHLDKPSSLVILTGHTRPDTCELIKLRPDTILLPAPVHESETSSFGVSAPTTSTTVALAVGDALAIAAAQELHSSVAQVFSKNHPGGAIGAAFRKPQTILDLSIPWVDIDDSEHLCVDSSVGADLFRAAYDSPSGWVRVGDAVASPSRIRKLATVDFTRSLRDIPHLLVPRAEMLSISSGTTIRRAVDFVRSMQGAADDGEYVCNSDSLLAVLDHGDMVGVLEAGKLLEWKD
;
A
#
# COMPACT_ATOMS: atom_id res chain seq x y z
N MET A 1 9.57 14.48 -63.28
CA MET A 1 9.25 13.19 -62.64
C MET A 1 10.55 12.67 -62.06
N GLY A 2 10.89 12.77 -60.79
CA GLY A 2 10.10 12.95 -59.57
C GLY A 2 10.69 11.96 -58.58
N ASP A 3 11.70 12.36 -57.82
CA ASP A 3 12.28 11.51 -56.76
C ASP A 3 12.65 12.39 -55.56
N GLN A 4 11.76 12.38 -54.56
CA GLN A 4 11.88 13.13 -53.33
C GLN A 4 12.81 12.39 -52.37
N ARG A 5 14.01 12.93 -52.15
CA ARG A 5 14.89 12.51 -51.05
C ARG A 5 14.37 13.09 -49.75
N HIS A 6 13.77 12.26 -48.90
CA HIS A 6 13.54 12.59 -47.49
C HIS A 6 14.88 12.55 -46.74
N HIS A 7 15.35 13.72 -46.30
CA HIS A 7 16.40 13.85 -45.31
C HIS A 7 15.88 13.34 -43.96
N MET A 8 16.35 12.17 -43.51
CA MET A 8 16.28 11.77 -42.11
C MET A 8 17.43 12.44 -41.36
N GLU A 9 17.11 13.41 -40.49
CA GLU A 9 18.05 13.94 -39.50
C GLU A 9 18.32 12.89 -38.42
N HIS A 10 19.51 12.28 -38.44
CA HIS A 10 20.03 11.55 -37.29
C HIS A 10 20.46 12.54 -36.20
N ARG A 11 19.71 12.62 -35.11
CA ARG A 11 20.19 13.23 -33.86
C ARG A 11 20.80 12.14 -32.97
N PRO A 12 22.03 12.32 -32.45
CA PRO A 12 22.60 11.39 -31.48
C PRO A 12 21.86 11.51 -30.15
N VAL A 13 21.45 10.38 -29.58
CA VAL A 13 20.93 10.32 -28.21
C VAL A 13 22.11 10.50 -27.27
N GLN A 14 22.18 11.63 -26.57
CA GLN A 14 23.16 11.87 -25.51
C GLN A 14 22.67 11.28 -24.20
N ASN A 15 23.20 10.12 -23.83
CA ASN A 15 23.03 9.46 -22.54
C ASN A 15 24.30 9.68 -21.70
N SER A 16 24.48 10.91 -21.22
CA SER A 16 25.33 11.26 -20.05
C SER A 16 25.24 12.77 -19.80
N ALA A 17 24.65 13.18 -18.68
CA ALA A 17 24.69 14.57 -18.24
C ALA A 17 26.03 14.83 -17.54
N VAL A 18 26.93 15.57 -18.20
CA VAL A 18 28.12 16.16 -17.60
C VAL A 18 27.74 17.57 -17.15
N PHE A 19 27.78 17.84 -15.85
CA PHE A 19 27.58 19.19 -15.33
C PHE A 19 28.87 20.00 -15.44
N VAL A 20 28.92 20.94 -16.37
CA VAL A 20 29.99 21.94 -16.46
C VAL A 20 29.60 23.14 -15.60
N LEU A 21 30.27 23.33 -14.47
CA LEU A 21 30.10 24.50 -13.61
C LEU A 21 30.69 25.74 -14.30
N GLY A 22 29.83 26.68 -14.72
CA GLY A 22 30.24 27.99 -15.25
C GLY A 22 29.50 28.49 -16.51
N ALA A 23 28.52 27.76 -17.05
CA ALA A 23 27.73 28.25 -18.18
C ALA A 23 26.51 29.07 -17.71
N ASN A 24 26.34 30.28 -18.27
CA ASN A 24 25.17 31.13 -18.06
C ASN A 24 23.89 30.40 -18.51
N HIS A 25 22.91 30.30 -17.61
CA HIS A 25 21.61 29.70 -17.87
C HIS A 25 20.89 30.44 -19.01
N CYS A 26 20.57 29.73 -20.09
CA CYS A 26 19.49 30.10 -20.99
C CYS A 26 18.25 29.35 -20.51
N ASP A 27 17.13 30.05 -20.32
CA ASP A 27 15.88 29.47 -19.84
C ASP A 27 15.40 28.37 -20.79
N SER A 28 15.34 27.13 -20.28
CA SER A 28 14.80 25.99 -21.02
C SER A 28 13.29 26.02 -20.95
N ILE A 29 12.64 26.32 -22.08
CA ILE A 29 11.18 26.20 -22.23
C ILE A 29 10.82 24.70 -22.21
N PRO A 30 9.94 24.25 -21.31
CA PRO A 30 9.49 22.86 -21.31
C PRO A 30 8.66 22.56 -22.57
N PRO A 31 8.70 21.32 -23.09
CA PRO A 31 7.88 20.96 -24.25
C PRO A 31 6.39 21.07 -23.90
N PRO A 32 5.53 21.46 -24.87
CA PRO A 32 4.10 21.59 -24.63
C PRO A 32 3.45 20.22 -24.34
N SER A 33 2.51 20.22 -23.40
CA SER A 33 1.70 19.04 -23.06
C SER A 33 0.87 18.58 -24.26
N PRO A 34 0.61 17.26 -24.40
CA PRO A 34 -0.30 16.75 -25.42
C PRO A 34 -1.74 17.28 -25.21
N PRO A 35 -2.51 17.49 -26.28
CA PRO A 35 -3.86 18.05 -26.18
C PRO A 35 -4.81 17.09 -25.45
N SER A 36 -5.59 17.63 -24.52
CA SER A 36 -6.68 16.91 -23.86
C SER A 36 -7.82 16.64 -24.85
N PRO A 37 -8.53 15.50 -24.75
CA PRO A 37 -9.67 15.21 -25.61
C PRO A 37 -10.82 16.21 -25.36
N PRO A 38 -11.60 16.55 -26.39
CA PRO A 38 -12.69 17.52 -26.24
C PRO A 38 -13.78 16.99 -25.31
N VAL A 39 -14.23 17.86 -24.42
CA VAL A 39 -15.45 17.69 -23.61
C VAL A 39 -16.59 18.33 -24.40
N SER A 40 -17.70 17.58 -24.50
CA SER A 40 -19.01 17.92 -25.09
C SER A 40 -19.30 17.30 -26.48
N PRO A 41 -20.46 16.63 -26.65
CA PRO A 41 -20.85 16.00 -27.91
C PRO A 41 -21.38 17.05 -28.91
N PRO A 42 -21.25 16.83 -30.23
CA PRO A 42 -21.98 17.63 -31.21
C PRO A 42 -23.46 17.25 -31.20
N GLU A 43 -24.32 18.26 -31.11
CA GLU A 43 -25.77 18.14 -31.31
C GLU A 43 -26.10 17.89 -32.80
N ASP A 44 -27.14 17.08 -32.99
CA ASP A 44 -27.96 16.84 -34.18
C ASP A 44 -27.34 16.17 -35.42
N GLY A 45 -27.61 14.86 -35.54
CA GLY A 45 -27.54 14.13 -36.80
C GLY A 45 -27.82 12.63 -36.64
N PHE A 46 -29.10 12.27 -36.69
CA PHE A 46 -29.68 10.92 -36.80
C PHE A 46 -29.73 10.05 -35.52
N LEU A 47 -30.91 10.04 -34.90
CA LEU A 47 -31.44 8.90 -34.15
C LEU A 47 -31.65 7.73 -35.13
N GLU A 48 -30.70 6.80 -35.19
CA GLU A 48 -31.04 5.41 -35.48
C GLU A 48 -31.19 4.71 -34.12
N GLU A 49 -32.37 4.13 -33.90
CA GLU A 49 -32.66 3.24 -32.78
C GLU A 49 -31.52 2.23 -32.66
N LEU A 50 -31.04 1.99 -31.43
CA LEU A 50 -30.11 0.91 -31.15
C LEU A 50 -30.67 -0.38 -31.77
N GLU A 51 -30.05 -0.86 -32.86
CA GLU A 51 -30.36 -2.17 -33.39
C GLU A 51 -30.17 -3.17 -32.25
N GLU A 52 -31.29 -3.72 -31.80
CA GLU A 52 -31.36 -4.83 -30.88
C GLU A 52 -30.44 -5.91 -31.45
N LEU A 53 -29.37 -6.23 -30.72
CA LEU A 53 -28.34 -7.20 -31.11
C LEU A 53 -29.01 -8.50 -31.54
N SER A 54 -29.27 -8.61 -32.83
CA SER A 54 -29.85 -9.79 -33.45
C SER A 54 -28.75 -10.83 -33.41
N LEU A 55 -28.85 -11.73 -32.43
CA LEU A 55 -28.12 -12.99 -32.40
C LEU A 55 -28.42 -13.69 -33.73
N GLY A 56 -27.49 -13.53 -34.68
CA GLY A 56 -27.51 -14.23 -35.96
C GLY A 56 -27.65 -15.74 -35.71
N SER A 57 -28.46 -16.37 -36.54
CA SER A 57 -28.79 -17.79 -36.52
C SER A 57 -27.51 -18.67 -36.54
N PRO A 58 -27.53 -19.85 -35.90
CA PRO A 58 -26.34 -20.69 -35.70
C PRO A 58 -25.95 -21.53 -36.93
N ASP A 59 -26.13 -21.02 -38.15
CA ASP A 59 -25.73 -21.72 -39.37
C ASP A 59 -24.98 -20.75 -40.28
N ASP A 60 -23.79 -21.18 -40.72
CA ASP A 60 -22.79 -20.50 -41.56
C ASP A 60 -21.81 -19.54 -40.86
N LEU A 61 -20.71 -20.10 -40.31
CA LEU A 61 -19.33 -19.56 -40.37
C LEU A 61 -18.33 -20.59 -39.79
N PRO A 62 -17.39 -21.16 -40.57
CA PRO A 62 -16.30 -21.98 -40.04
C PRO A 62 -15.10 -21.09 -39.64
N GLU A 63 -15.25 -20.22 -38.64
CA GLU A 63 -14.14 -19.40 -38.08
C GLU A 63 -14.17 -19.20 -36.54
N SER A 64 -15.03 -19.89 -35.79
CA SER A 64 -15.25 -19.63 -34.36
C SER A 64 -14.43 -20.49 -33.37
N ASP A 65 -13.95 -21.67 -33.78
CA ASP A 65 -13.30 -22.63 -32.86
C ASP A 65 -11.83 -22.27 -32.55
N GLU A 66 -11.09 -21.77 -33.54
CA GLU A 66 -9.65 -21.49 -33.37
C GLU A 66 -9.38 -20.25 -32.51
N SER A 67 -10.28 -19.27 -32.53
CA SER A 67 -10.21 -18.06 -31.70
C SER A 67 -10.52 -18.37 -30.24
N SER A 68 -11.57 -19.17 -29.98
CA SER A 68 -11.95 -19.63 -28.65
C SER A 68 -10.86 -20.49 -28.00
N ALA A 69 -10.28 -21.43 -28.76
CA ALA A 69 -9.18 -22.28 -28.30
C ALA A 69 -7.93 -21.45 -27.93
N LYS A 70 -7.54 -20.48 -28.78
CA LYS A 70 -6.39 -19.59 -28.49
C LYS A 70 -6.62 -18.71 -27.26
N ILE A 71 -7.85 -18.25 -27.02
CA ILE A 71 -8.19 -17.52 -25.79
C ILE A 71 -8.03 -18.42 -24.57
N GLN A 72 -8.56 -19.65 -24.65
CA GLN A 72 -8.47 -20.62 -23.56
C GLN A 72 -7.02 -21.00 -23.25
N ASP A 73 -6.18 -21.18 -24.27
CA ASP A 73 -4.75 -21.49 -24.10
C ASP A 73 -3.99 -20.33 -23.42
N ARG A 74 -4.30 -19.07 -23.80
CA ARG A 74 -3.72 -17.88 -23.17
C ARG A 74 -4.07 -17.80 -21.68
N LEU A 75 -5.35 -18.03 -21.36
CA LEU A 75 -5.82 -18.03 -19.97
C LEU A 75 -5.22 -19.20 -19.18
N HIS A 76 -5.09 -20.37 -19.80
CA HIS A 76 -4.43 -21.52 -19.18
C HIS A 76 -2.97 -21.20 -18.84
N ALA A 77 -2.20 -20.64 -19.79
CA ALA A 77 -0.81 -20.26 -19.55
C ALA A 77 -0.67 -19.22 -18.43
N ALA A 78 -1.49 -18.16 -18.45
CA ALA A 78 -1.47 -17.12 -17.43
C ALA A 78 -1.82 -17.67 -16.03
N THR A 79 -2.89 -18.46 -15.94
CA THR A 79 -3.32 -19.04 -14.66
C THR A 79 -2.35 -20.11 -14.16
N HIS A 80 -1.67 -20.83 -15.04
CA HIS A 80 -0.61 -21.78 -14.66
C HIS A 80 0.55 -21.07 -13.97
N VAL A 81 1.05 -19.97 -14.53
CA VAL A 81 2.10 -19.17 -13.88
C VAL A 81 1.66 -18.69 -12.49
N LEU A 82 0.48 -18.07 -12.39
CA LEU A 82 -0.03 -17.55 -11.12
C LEU A 82 -0.19 -18.66 -10.06
N LYS A 83 -0.68 -19.84 -10.45
CA LYS A 83 -0.84 -20.99 -9.55
C LYS A 83 0.51 -21.54 -9.09
N THR A 84 1.49 -21.64 -9.98
CA THR A 84 2.85 -22.09 -9.65
C THR A 84 3.52 -21.12 -8.68
N GLU A 85 3.39 -19.80 -8.91
CA GLU A 85 3.93 -18.80 -7.99
C GLU A 85 3.27 -18.88 -6.61
N ALA A 86 1.94 -18.98 -6.54
CA ALA A 86 1.21 -19.14 -5.29
C ALA A 86 1.62 -20.43 -4.54
N ALA A 87 1.79 -21.54 -5.25
CA ALA A 87 2.24 -22.81 -4.68
C ALA A 87 3.66 -22.71 -4.11
N ALA A 88 4.57 -22.02 -4.79
CA ALA A 88 5.93 -21.78 -4.32
C ALA A 88 5.93 -20.94 -3.03
N LEU A 89 5.16 -19.85 -2.98
CA LEU A 89 5.03 -19.02 -1.78
C LEU A 89 4.49 -19.82 -0.58
N ARG A 90 3.47 -20.66 -0.80
CA ARG A 90 2.95 -21.55 0.25
C ARG A 90 4.00 -22.54 0.74
N SER A 91 4.79 -23.12 -0.16
CA SER A 91 5.88 -24.03 0.22
C SER A 91 6.95 -23.34 1.05
N VAL A 92 7.29 -22.09 0.71
CA VAL A 92 8.31 -21.31 1.41
C VAL A 92 7.81 -20.84 2.77
N ALA A 93 6.54 -20.43 2.89
CA ALA A 93 5.93 -20.13 4.18
C ALA A 93 6.03 -21.33 5.14
N ASN A 94 5.63 -22.52 4.67
CA ASN A 94 5.74 -23.76 5.45
C ASN A 94 7.21 -24.08 5.83
N LEU A 95 8.16 -23.81 4.93
CA LEU A 95 9.59 -23.99 5.22
C LEU A 95 10.04 -23.12 6.40
N TYR A 96 9.68 -21.82 6.40
CA TYR A 96 10.01 -20.91 7.50
C TYR A 96 9.26 -21.24 8.81
N GLU A 97 8.16 -21.98 8.75
CA GLU A 97 7.45 -22.46 9.94
C GLU A 97 8.05 -23.74 10.51
N THR A 98 8.60 -24.62 9.68
CA THR A 98 8.92 -26.01 10.10
C THR A 98 10.41 -26.34 10.09
N ASP A 99 11.20 -25.75 9.19
CA ASP A 99 12.62 -26.09 9.04
C ASP A 99 13.51 -25.26 9.98
N PRO A 100 14.37 -25.91 10.80
CA PRO A 100 15.19 -25.20 11.77
C PRO A 100 16.27 -24.31 11.13
N VAL A 101 16.79 -24.66 9.95
CA VAL A 101 17.82 -23.87 9.26
C VAL A 101 17.20 -22.60 8.71
N ALA A 102 16.04 -22.69 8.07
CA ALA A 102 15.30 -21.52 7.57
C ALA A 102 14.90 -20.58 8.72
N ARG A 103 14.39 -21.13 9.83
CA ARG A 103 14.02 -20.37 11.03
C ARG A 103 15.21 -19.65 11.66
N ASP A 104 16.33 -20.33 11.84
CA ASP A 104 17.56 -19.72 12.37
C ASP A 104 18.07 -18.62 11.44
N GLY A 105 18.15 -18.91 10.14
CA GLY A 105 18.58 -17.98 9.11
C GLY A 105 17.76 -16.69 9.08
N PHE A 106 16.43 -16.80 9.14
CA PHE A 106 15.53 -15.65 9.19
C PHE A 106 15.78 -14.79 10.43
N ASN A 107 15.75 -15.40 11.63
CA ASN A 107 15.91 -14.67 12.89
C ASN A 107 17.29 -14.01 13.00
N ARG A 108 18.36 -14.70 12.58
CA ARG A 108 19.72 -14.13 12.56
C ARG A 108 19.83 -12.98 11.57
N THR A 109 19.14 -13.05 10.43
CA THR A 109 19.11 -11.95 9.45
C THR A 109 18.40 -10.73 10.02
N VAL A 110 17.23 -10.92 10.65
CA VAL A 110 16.52 -9.83 11.35
C VAL A 110 17.42 -9.22 12.41
N ALA A 111 17.97 -10.03 13.31
CA ALA A 111 18.86 -9.57 14.38
C ALA A 111 20.12 -8.84 13.85
N ALA A 112 20.65 -9.25 12.70
CA ALA A 112 21.73 -8.53 12.05
C ALA A 112 21.25 -7.14 11.63
N ILE A 113 20.14 -7.04 10.89
CA ILE A 113 19.57 -5.77 10.39
C ILE A 113 19.19 -4.83 11.54
N THR A 114 18.65 -5.34 12.64
CA THR A 114 18.18 -4.52 13.76
C THR A 114 19.29 -4.10 14.73
N ARG A 115 20.49 -4.69 14.60
CA ARG A 115 21.68 -4.33 15.40
C ARG A 115 22.09 -2.86 15.26
N HIS A 116 21.60 -2.16 14.24
CA HIS A 116 21.83 -0.75 13.96
C HIS A 116 21.35 0.25 15.04
N LYS A 117 20.65 -0.18 16.10
CA LYS A 117 20.26 0.71 17.21
C LYS A 117 21.44 1.41 17.93
N GLY A 118 22.68 0.97 17.73
CA GLY A 118 23.88 1.61 18.32
C GLY A 118 25.04 1.90 17.36
N GLU A 119 25.15 1.16 16.25
CA GLU A 119 26.26 1.26 15.29
C GLU A 119 25.69 1.62 13.91
N LYS A 120 26.06 2.79 13.36
CA LYS A 120 25.51 3.40 12.13
C LYS A 120 25.85 2.59 10.85
N GLY A 121 25.38 1.35 10.74
CA GLY A 121 25.47 0.54 9.53
C GLY A 121 24.23 0.67 8.66
N LYS A 122 24.33 0.20 7.42
CA LYS A 122 23.22 0.09 6.47
C LYS A 122 23.16 -1.30 5.86
N LEU A 123 21.99 -1.64 5.30
CA LEU A 123 21.80 -2.85 4.52
C LEU A 123 22.20 -2.61 3.06
N ILE A 124 23.23 -3.31 2.58
CA ILE A 124 23.65 -3.28 1.18
C ILE A 124 23.04 -4.50 0.48
N ILE A 125 22.17 -4.28 -0.50
CA ILE A 125 21.52 -5.37 -1.24
C ILE A 125 22.13 -5.44 -2.64
N THR A 126 22.50 -6.64 -3.08
CA THR A 126 23.15 -6.86 -4.37
C THR A 126 22.63 -8.12 -5.07
N GLY A 127 22.71 -8.12 -6.39
CA GLY A 127 22.29 -9.23 -7.25
C GLY A 127 22.52 -8.87 -8.72
N VAL A 128 22.54 -9.88 -9.59
CA VAL A 128 22.75 -9.70 -11.04
C VAL A 128 21.45 -9.95 -11.80
N GLY A 129 21.22 -9.20 -12.88
CA GLY A 129 20.07 -9.38 -13.76
C GLY A 129 18.73 -9.22 -13.03
N LYS A 130 17.83 -10.21 -13.16
CA LYS A 130 16.51 -10.17 -12.51
C LYS A 130 16.61 -10.11 -10.98
N SER A 131 17.58 -10.79 -10.37
CA SER A 131 17.86 -10.67 -8.94
C SER A 131 18.32 -9.27 -8.54
N GLY A 132 19.02 -8.54 -9.43
CA GLY A 132 19.38 -7.13 -9.22
C GLY A 132 18.17 -6.19 -9.25
N HIS A 133 17.14 -6.47 -10.07
CA HIS A 133 15.88 -5.72 -10.01
C HIS A 133 15.12 -5.96 -8.71
N ILE A 134 15.08 -7.22 -8.24
CA ILE A 134 14.51 -7.54 -6.93
C ILE A 134 15.27 -6.83 -5.81
N ALA A 135 16.60 -6.80 -5.87
CA ALA A 135 17.42 -6.05 -4.91
C ALA A 135 17.05 -4.56 -4.87
N ASN A 136 16.87 -3.90 -6.02
CA ASN A 136 16.46 -2.50 -6.09
C ASN A 136 15.06 -2.26 -5.50
N LYS A 137 14.08 -3.12 -5.80
CA LYS A 137 12.73 -3.04 -5.19
C LYS A 137 12.85 -3.18 -3.66
N LEU A 138 13.62 -4.14 -3.19
CA LEU A 138 13.82 -4.36 -1.76
C LEU A 138 14.48 -3.15 -1.10
N VAL A 139 15.50 -2.53 -1.70
CA VAL A 139 16.07 -1.27 -1.19
C VAL A 139 15.01 -0.19 -1.01
N ALA A 140 14.12 -0.01 -1.99
CA ALA A 140 12.99 0.92 -1.83
C ALA A 140 12.09 0.52 -0.65
N THR A 141 11.79 -0.77 -0.49
CA THR A 141 10.95 -1.30 0.59
C THR A 141 11.57 -1.07 1.97
N PHE A 142 12.85 -1.42 2.16
CA PHE A 142 13.58 -1.22 3.41
C PHE A 142 13.64 0.28 3.76
N ASN A 143 14.01 1.15 2.81
CA ASN A 143 14.05 2.60 3.05
C ASN A 143 12.67 3.18 3.41
N SER A 144 11.59 2.69 2.78
CA SER A 144 10.20 3.06 3.07
C SER A 144 9.82 2.80 4.54
N LEU A 145 10.46 1.80 5.16
CA LEU A 145 10.27 1.38 6.54
C LEU A 145 11.35 1.90 7.52
N SER A 146 12.09 2.95 7.14
CA SER A 146 13.22 3.52 7.92
C SER A 146 14.38 2.56 8.20
N LEU A 147 14.56 1.56 7.34
CA LEU A 147 15.74 0.69 7.34
C LEU A 147 16.69 1.17 6.24
N THR A 148 17.72 1.91 6.63
CA THR A 148 18.67 2.51 5.67
C THR A 148 19.31 1.42 4.82
N SER A 149 19.08 1.48 3.52
CA SER A 149 19.54 0.48 2.56
C SER A 149 19.98 1.10 1.24
N VAL A 150 20.92 0.43 0.58
CA VAL A 150 21.47 0.85 -0.71
C VAL A 150 21.67 -0.35 -1.62
N PHE A 151 21.42 -0.15 -2.92
CA PHE A 151 21.72 -1.16 -3.93
C PHE A 151 23.18 -1.02 -4.35
N LEU A 152 23.91 -2.14 -4.40
CA LEU A 152 25.26 -2.20 -4.94
C LEU A 152 25.29 -3.16 -6.13
N ASN A 153 25.54 -2.64 -7.33
CA ASN A 153 25.80 -3.49 -8.49
C ASN A 153 27.16 -4.19 -8.30
N PRO A 154 27.23 -5.53 -8.36
CA PRO A 154 28.47 -6.25 -8.09
C PRO A 154 29.55 -6.00 -9.15
N ILE A 155 29.16 -5.62 -10.37
CA ILE A 155 30.12 -5.24 -11.44
C ILE A 155 30.75 -3.89 -11.10
N ASP A 156 29.93 -2.88 -10.82
CA ASP A 156 30.40 -1.53 -10.51
C ASP A 156 31.21 -1.50 -9.20
N ALA A 157 30.88 -2.37 -8.24
CA ALA A 157 31.65 -2.55 -7.02
C ALA A 157 33.14 -2.85 -7.32
N LEU A 158 33.39 -3.80 -8.22
CA LEU A 158 34.74 -4.19 -8.64
C LEU A 158 35.48 -3.09 -9.43
N HIS A 159 34.76 -2.02 -9.82
CA HIS A 159 35.29 -0.88 -10.56
C HIS A 159 35.29 0.44 -9.76
N GLY A 160 35.05 0.40 -8.45
CA GLY A 160 35.24 1.55 -7.56
C GLY A 160 34.19 1.68 -6.45
N ASP A 161 33.01 1.08 -6.64
CA ASP A 161 31.89 1.26 -5.72
C ASP A 161 31.99 0.40 -4.44
N LEU A 162 33.03 -0.44 -4.32
CA LEU A 162 33.37 -1.11 -3.05
C LEU A 162 33.50 -0.13 -1.87
N GLY A 163 33.87 1.14 -2.13
CA GLY A 163 33.93 2.18 -1.11
C GLY A 163 32.59 2.53 -0.44
N ILE A 164 31.47 2.08 -0.99
CA ILE A 164 30.14 2.20 -0.36
C ILE A 164 30.05 1.33 0.90
N ILE A 165 30.78 0.21 0.95
CA ILE A 165 30.75 -0.74 2.04
C ILE A 165 31.54 -0.19 3.23
N GLN A 166 30.89 -0.17 4.40
CA GLN A 166 31.46 0.26 5.66
C GLN A 166 31.45 -0.88 6.68
N LYS A 167 32.27 -0.75 7.73
CA LYS A 167 32.54 -1.81 8.73
C LYS A 167 31.30 -2.42 9.38
N HIS A 168 30.25 -1.64 9.59
CA HIS A 168 29.03 -2.07 10.28
C HIS A 168 27.89 -2.42 9.32
N ASP A 169 28.18 -2.45 8.01
CA ASP A 169 27.18 -2.78 7.01
C ASP A 169 26.91 -4.28 6.95
N ILE A 170 25.70 -4.59 6.50
CA ILE A 170 25.25 -5.95 6.27
C ILE A 170 25.06 -6.10 4.78
N LEU A 171 25.60 -7.17 4.21
CA LEU A 171 25.44 -7.46 2.80
C LEU A 171 24.38 -8.53 2.62
N LEU A 172 23.38 -8.26 1.77
CA LEU A 172 22.38 -9.21 1.32
C LEU A 172 22.59 -9.51 -0.16
N PHE A 173 23.08 -10.72 -0.43
CA PHE A 173 23.26 -11.23 -1.78
C PHE A 173 22.00 -11.97 -2.21
N ILE A 174 21.42 -11.59 -3.35
CA ILE A 174 20.28 -12.29 -3.96
C ILE A 174 20.77 -13.11 -5.15
N THR A 175 20.69 -14.43 -5.03
CA THR A 175 21.17 -15.36 -6.05
C THR A 175 20.47 -16.70 -5.97
N PHE A 176 19.63 -17.03 -6.95
CA PHE A 176 18.89 -18.31 -6.92
C PHE A 176 19.82 -19.53 -6.98
N SER A 177 20.81 -19.55 -7.89
CA SER A 177 21.70 -20.70 -8.14
C SER A 177 22.83 -20.89 -7.14
N GLY A 178 23.09 -19.89 -6.28
CA GLY A 178 24.28 -19.86 -5.41
C GLY A 178 25.62 -19.86 -6.16
N LYS A 179 25.63 -19.66 -7.49
CA LYS A 179 26.81 -19.81 -8.36
C LYS A 179 27.12 -18.60 -9.25
N THR A 180 26.58 -17.42 -8.91
CA THR A 180 26.74 -16.20 -9.72
C THR A 180 28.18 -15.69 -9.69
N SER A 181 28.83 -15.62 -10.87
CA SER A 181 30.26 -15.29 -11.04
C SER A 181 30.66 -13.94 -10.42
N GLU A 182 29.85 -12.91 -10.62
CA GLU A 182 30.12 -11.55 -10.17
C GLU A 182 30.10 -11.48 -8.63
N LEU A 183 29.22 -12.26 -7.99
CA LEU A 183 29.17 -12.36 -6.54
C LEU A 183 30.38 -13.13 -5.99
N PHE A 184 30.86 -14.17 -6.70
CA PHE A 184 32.12 -14.84 -6.35
C PHE A 184 33.31 -13.90 -6.45
N SER A 185 33.38 -13.11 -7.52
CA SER A 185 34.44 -12.12 -7.69
C SER A 185 34.42 -11.05 -6.60
N LEU A 186 33.24 -10.73 -6.05
CA LEU A 186 33.10 -9.77 -4.97
C LEU A 186 33.59 -10.31 -3.62
N LEU A 187 33.40 -11.60 -3.33
CA LEU A 187 33.69 -12.21 -2.01
C LEU A 187 35.09 -11.90 -1.43
N PRO A 188 36.21 -12.02 -2.18
CA PRO A 188 37.55 -11.76 -1.65
C PRO A 188 37.80 -10.32 -1.21
N HIS A 189 36.98 -9.38 -1.69
CA HIS A 189 37.11 -7.95 -1.41
C HIS A 189 36.21 -7.47 -0.27
N LEU A 190 35.39 -8.37 0.30
CA LEU A 190 34.53 -8.06 1.42
C LEU A 190 35.26 -8.30 2.74
N ASP A 191 35.24 -7.28 3.61
CA ASP A 191 35.78 -7.38 4.96
C ASP A 191 35.15 -8.56 5.73
N LYS A 192 35.97 -9.34 6.43
CA LYS A 192 35.49 -10.47 7.27
C LYS A 192 34.45 -10.08 8.33
N PRO A 193 34.53 -8.93 9.02
CA PRO A 193 33.53 -8.57 10.04
C PRO A 193 32.14 -8.20 9.49
N SER A 194 31.98 -7.92 8.19
CA SER A 194 30.66 -7.62 7.63
C SER A 194 29.79 -8.88 7.66
N SER A 195 28.59 -8.80 8.24
CA SER A 195 27.64 -9.90 8.15
C SER A 195 27.18 -10.07 6.71
N LEU A 196 27.45 -11.24 6.13
CA LEU A 196 26.96 -11.61 4.82
C LEU A 196 25.73 -12.51 4.97
N VAL A 197 24.69 -12.18 4.22
CA VAL A 197 23.44 -12.93 4.11
C VAL A 197 23.28 -13.31 2.65
N ILE A 198 22.92 -14.57 2.38
CA ILE A 198 22.64 -15.06 1.03
C ILE A 198 21.19 -15.54 0.95
N LEU A 199 20.38 -14.82 0.18
CA LEU A 199 19.03 -15.21 -0.23
C LEU A 199 19.12 -16.07 -1.50
N THR A 200 18.75 -17.35 -1.41
CA THR A 200 19.04 -18.33 -2.46
C THR A 200 18.09 -19.51 -2.50
N GLY A 201 18.02 -20.23 -3.62
CA GLY A 201 17.22 -21.45 -3.77
C GLY A 201 17.71 -22.63 -2.93
N HIS A 202 18.92 -22.54 -2.37
CA HIS A 202 19.47 -23.56 -1.48
C HIS A 202 18.81 -23.53 -0.10
N THR A 203 18.47 -24.72 0.43
CA THR A 203 17.91 -24.88 1.78
C THR A 203 18.96 -25.26 2.81
N ARG A 204 20.18 -25.60 2.37
CA ARG A 204 21.26 -26.10 3.22
C ARG A 204 22.59 -25.42 2.90
N PRO A 205 23.35 -24.95 3.91
CA PRO A 205 24.61 -24.20 3.70
C PRO A 205 25.64 -24.95 2.84
N ASP A 206 25.78 -26.25 3.07
CA ASP A 206 26.70 -27.16 2.39
C ASP A 206 26.33 -27.43 0.93
N THR A 207 25.19 -26.92 0.45
CA THR A 207 24.80 -27.02 -0.96
C THR A 207 25.09 -25.74 -1.75
N CYS A 208 25.37 -24.62 -1.08
CA CYS A 208 25.62 -23.33 -1.70
C CYS A 208 27.13 -23.02 -1.76
N GLU A 209 27.68 -22.93 -2.97
CA GLU A 209 29.12 -22.73 -3.17
C GLU A 209 29.64 -21.40 -2.59
N LEU A 210 28.87 -20.31 -2.70
CA LEU A 210 29.23 -19.03 -2.06
C LEU A 210 29.36 -19.16 -0.53
N ILE A 211 28.48 -19.95 0.11
CA ILE A 211 28.54 -20.16 1.57
C ILE A 211 29.71 -21.06 1.94
N LYS A 212 30.04 -22.08 1.13
CA LYS A 212 31.25 -22.89 1.36
C LYS A 212 32.53 -22.05 1.39
N LEU A 213 32.61 -21.03 0.53
CA LEU A 213 33.76 -20.12 0.49
C LEU A 213 33.78 -19.12 1.66
N ARG A 214 32.64 -18.84 2.28
CA ARG A 214 32.52 -17.98 3.47
C ARG A 214 31.57 -18.60 4.51
N PRO A 215 32.03 -19.58 5.32
CA PRO A 215 31.17 -20.38 6.19
C PRO A 215 30.37 -19.60 7.24
N ASP A 216 30.82 -18.41 7.64
CA ASP A 216 30.11 -17.55 8.59
C ASP A 216 28.86 -16.85 8.00
N THR A 217 28.59 -17.06 6.71
CA THR A 217 27.46 -16.48 5.99
C THR A 217 26.12 -17.02 6.49
N ILE A 218 25.16 -16.12 6.70
CA ILE A 218 23.78 -16.48 7.05
C ILE A 218 23.06 -16.94 5.77
N LEU A 219 22.52 -18.15 5.80
CA LEU A 219 21.67 -18.66 4.73
C LEU A 219 20.23 -18.17 4.92
N LEU A 220 19.63 -17.61 3.88
CA LEU A 220 18.20 -17.28 3.83
C LEU A 220 17.53 -18.09 2.69
N PRO A 221 16.88 -19.22 3.00
CA PRO A 221 16.30 -20.09 1.98
C PRO A 221 15.12 -19.47 1.23
N ALA A 222 15.14 -19.59 -0.09
CA ALA A 222 14.09 -19.19 -1.02
C ALA A 222 13.94 -20.21 -2.16
N PRO A 223 13.72 -21.51 -1.84
CA PRO A 223 13.55 -22.53 -2.86
C PRO A 223 12.25 -22.35 -3.63
N VAL A 224 12.21 -22.89 -4.84
CA VAL A 224 10.96 -23.12 -5.59
C VAL A 224 10.64 -24.61 -5.54
N HIS A 225 9.36 -24.94 -5.38
CA HIS A 225 8.89 -26.33 -5.33
C HIS A 225 9.08 -27.06 -6.67
N GLU A 226 9.07 -26.31 -7.77
CA GLU A 226 9.35 -26.77 -9.12
C GLU A 226 10.13 -25.69 -9.88
N SER A 227 11.13 -26.08 -10.67
CA SER A 227 11.92 -25.14 -11.48
C SER A 227 11.10 -24.55 -12.63
N GLU A 228 11.35 -23.30 -13.02
CA GLU A 228 10.66 -22.67 -14.15
C GLU A 228 10.79 -23.46 -15.46
N THR A 229 11.94 -24.11 -15.68
CA THR A 229 12.13 -24.98 -16.85
C THR A 229 11.14 -26.16 -16.87
N SER A 230 10.88 -26.77 -15.71
CA SER A 230 9.92 -27.87 -15.57
C SER A 230 8.49 -27.35 -15.70
N SER A 231 8.18 -26.23 -15.04
CA SER A 231 6.83 -25.67 -15.01
C SER A 231 6.40 -25.07 -16.36
N PHE A 232 7.33 -24.42 -17.08
CA PHE A 232 7.00 -23.57 -18.23
C PHE A 232 7.80 -23.90 -19.50
N GLY A 233 8.71 -24.86 -19.46
CA GLY A 233 9.60 -25.19 -20.58
C GLY A 233 10.72 -24.18 -20.84
N VAL A 234 10.81 -23.12 -20.03
CA VAL A 234 11.81 -22.04 -20.16
C VAL A 234 12.42 -21.69 -18.81
N SER A 235 13.72 -21.42 -18.79
CA SER A 235 14.44 -21.05 -17.56
C SER A 235 14.35 -19.56 -17.21
N ALA A 236 13.30 -18.88 -17.66
CA ALA A 236 13.10 -17.47 -17.37
C ALA A 236 12.76 -17.30 -15.87
N PRO A 237 13.52 -16.49 -15.10
CA PRO A 237 13.21 -16.27 -13.69
C PRO A 237 11.84 -15.60 -13.55
N THR A 238 10.90 -16.33 -12.94
CA THR A 238 9.55 -15.85 -12.63
C THR A 238 9.22 -16.24 -11.20
N THR A 239 8.97 -17.52 -10.95
CA THR A 239 8.70 -18.10 -9.64
C THR A 239 9.84 -17.81 -8.65
N SER A 240 11.10 -17.98 -9.06
CA SER A 240 12.26 -17.69 -8.22
C SER A 240 12.37 -16.22 -7.81
N THR A 241 12.02 -15.29 -8.72
CA THR A 241 12.02 -13.85 -8.41
C THR A 241 10.86 -13.46 -7.51
N THR A 242 9.67 -14.06 -7.69
CA THR A 242 8.51 -13.84 -6.83
C THR A 242 8.79 -14.30 -5.40
N VAL A 243 9.38 -15.49 -5.24
CA VAL A 243 9.77 -16.01 -3.92
C VAL A 243 10.82 -15.10 -3.26
N ALA A 244 11.88 -14.72 -3.98
CA ALA A 244 12.93 -13.86 -3.44
C ALA A 244 12.38 -12.50 -2.98
N LEU A 245 11.48 -11.91 -3.77
CA LEU A 245 10.82 -10.66 -3.41
C LEU A 245 9.97 -10.81 -2.15
N ALA A 246 9.13 -11.84 -2.07
CA ALA A 246 8.25 -12.07 -0.92
C ALA A 246 9.04 -12.33 0.37
N VAL A 247 10.12 -13.12 0.32
CA VAL A 247 11.00 -13.34 1.48
C VAL A 247 11.69 -12.05 1.91
N GLY A 248 12.14 -11.23 0.96
CA GLY A 248 12.72 -9.92 1.26
C GLY A 248 11.73 -8.93 1.87
N ASP A 249 10.49 -8.89 1.38
CA ASP A 249 9.43 -8.06 1.94
C ASP A 249 9.07 -8.51 3.37
N ALA A 250 8.97 -9.81 3.60
CA ALA A 250 8.75 -10.37 4.94
C ALA A 250 9.87 -9.99 5.91
N LEU A 251 11.13 -10.03 5.46
CA LEU A 251 12.29 -9.62 6.24
C LEU A 251 12.23 -8.12 6.60
N ALA A 252 11.85 -7.28 5.64
CA ALA A 252 11.74 -5.84 5.85
C ALA A 252 10.66 -5.49 6.90
N ILE A 253 9.49 -6.14 6.81
CA ILE A 253 8.40 -5.95 7.77
C ILE A 253 8.81 -6.45 9.17
N ALA A 254 9.38 -7.65 9.27
CA ALA A 254 9.82 -8.20 10.55
C ALA A 254 10.88 -7.33 11.23
N ALA A 255 11.89 -6.89 10.49
CA ALA A 255 12.92 -5.98 11.01
C ALA A 255 12.34 -4.62 11.44
N ALA A 256 11.39 -4.07 10.68
CA ALA A 256 10.72 -2.82 11.05
C ALA A 256 9.88 -2.97 12.33
N GLN A 257 9.18 -4.09 12.51
CA GLN A 257 8.39 -4.40 13.71
C GLN A 257 9.27 -4.52 14.97
N GLU A 258 10.48 -5.05 14.84
CA GLU A 258 11.43 -5.16 15.96
C GLU A 258 12.04 -3.79 16.35
N LEU A 259 12.24 -2.89 15.37
CA LEU A 259 12.80 -1.57 15.64
C LEU A 259 11.78 -0.55 16.12
N HIS A 260 10.54 -0.65 15.65
CA HIS A 260 9.54 0.40 15.77
C HIS A 260 8.27 -0.09 16.46
N SER A 261 7.76 0.71 17.39
CA SER A 261 6.47 0.45 18.06
C SER A 261 5.27 0.52 17.10
N SER A 262 5.39 1.26 16.00
CA SER A 262 4.39 1.33 14.93
C SER A 262 5.05 1.47 13.57
N VAL A 263 4.99 0.40 12.78
CA VAL A 263 5.45 0.39 11.38
C VAL A 263 4.66 1.38 10.52
N ALA A 264 3.35 1.51 10.77
CA ALA A 264 2.47 2.43 10.05
C ALA A 264 2.88 3.91 10.23
N GLN A 265 3.26 4.31 11.45
CA GLN A 265 3.73 5.67 11.72
C GLN A 265 5.06 5.96 11.00
N VAL A 266 5.96 4.98 11.00
CA VAL A 266 7.25 5.08 10.31
C VAL A 266 7.05 5.19 8.80
N PHE A 267 6.16 4.37 8.25
CA PHE A 267 5.80 4.41 6.85
C PHE A 267 5.20 5.77 6.47
N SER A 268 4.25 6.29 7.25
CA SER A 268 3.64 7.62 7.04
C SER A 268 4.68 8.74 6.95
N LYS A 269 5.65 8.74 7.86
CA LYS A 269 6.72 9.75 7.92
C LYS A 269 7.58 9.77 6.64
N ASN A 270 7.82 8.61 6.04
CA ASN A 270 8.69 8.48 4.86
C ASN A 270 7.95 8.68 3.52
N HIS A 271 6.63 8.89 3.54
CA HIS A 271 5.82 9.11 2.32
C HIS A 271 5.03 10.42 2.40
N PRO A 272 5.70 11.60 2.46
CA PRO A 272 5.03 12.88 2.68
C PRO A 272 4.09 13.30 1.54
N GLY A 273 4.29 12.78 0.31
CA GLY A 273 3.54 13.18 -0.89
C GLY A 273 2.68 12.10 -1.54
N GLY A 274 2.55 10.91 -0.95
CA GLY A 274 1.78 9.79 -1.53
C GLY A 274 0.43 9.56 -0.84
N ALA A 275 -0.56 9.07 -1.59
CA ALA A 275 -1.88 8.70 -1.06
C ALA A 275 -1.80 7.72 0.13
N ILE A 276 -0.80 6.82 0.12
CA ILE A 276 -0.58 5.84 1.19
C ILE A 276 -0.05 6.51 2.48
N GLY A 277 0.73 7.59 2.37
CA GLY A 277 1.17 8.37 3.54
C GLY A 277 0.04 9.21 4.14
N ALA A 278 -0.90 9.68 3.31
CA ALA A 278 -2.09 10.42 3.76
C ALA A 278 -3.01 9.57 4.64
N ALA A 279 -3.17 8.27 4.32
CA ALA A 279 -4.01 7.33 5.08
C ALA A 279 -3.51 7.08 6.53
N PHE A 280 -2.25 7.41 6.83
CA PHE A 280 -1.64 7.21 8.16
C PHE A 280 -1.14 8.52 8.78
N ARG A 281 -1.61 9.68 8.32
CA ARG A 281 -1.36 10.93 9.05
C ARG A 281 -2.15 10.91 10.36
N LYS A 282 -1.52 11.30 11.47
CA LYS A 282 -2.27 11.64 12.69
C LYS A 282 -3.32 12.70 12.31
N PRO A 283 -4.60 12.52 12.68
CA PRO A 283 -5.64 13.52 12.45
C PRO A 283 -5.15 14.90 12.91
N GLN A 284 -5.29 15.91 12.06
CA GLN A 284 -4.87 17.29 12.34
C GLN A 284 -6.09 18.19 12.59
N THR A 285 -7.16 17.91 11.85
CA THR A 285 -8.38 18.70 11.80
C THR A 285 -9.58 17.88 12.26
N ILE A 286 -10.70 18.56 12.52
CA ILE A 286 -11.94 17.89 12.87
C ILE A 286 -12.51 17.07 11.71
N LEU A 287 -12.24 17.49 10.46
CA LEU A 287 -12.61 16.72 9.27
C LEU A 287 -11.97 15.32 9.30
N ASP A 288 -10.70 15.23 9.69
CA ASP A 288 -9.96 13.97 9.80
C ASP A 288 -10.53 13.00 10.87
N LEU A 289 -11.30 13.51 11.84
CA LEU A 289 -11.94 12.72 12.89
C LEU A 289 -13.41 12.38 12.59
N SER A 290 -14.04 13.17 11.72
CA SER A 290 -15.46 13.07 11.42
C SER A 290 -15.78 11.88 10.50
N ILE A 291 -17.00 11.37 10.61
CA ILE A 291 -17.55 10.44 9.63
C ILE A 291 -18.15 11.28 8.49
N PRO A 292 -17.75 11.05 7.23
CA PRO A 292 -18.34 11.77 6.10
C PRO A 292 -19.84 11.56 6.06
N TRP A 293 -20.61 12.62 5.82
CA TRP A 293 -22.08 12.55 5.83
C TRP A 293 -22.62 11.54 4.80
N VAL A 294 -21.93 11.44 3.66
CA VAL A 294 -22.24 10.49 2.58
C VAL A 294 -21.98 9.03 2.94
N ASP A 295 -21.12 8.77 3.94
CA ASP A 295 -20.74 7.42 4.38
C ASP A 295 -21.64 6.92 5.54
N ILE A 296 -22.59 7.73 6.00
CA ILE A 296 -23.57 7.30 6.99
C ILE A 296 -24.69 6.57 6.25
N ASP A 297 -24.85 5.28 6.54
CA ASP A 297 -25.87 4.44 5.93
C ASP A 297 -27.27 5.06 6.12
N ASP A 298 -27.88 5.39 4.98
CA ASP A 298 -29.29 5.74 4.89
C ASP A 298 -30.10 4.48 4.74
N SER A 299 -30.65 4.00 5.84
CA SER A 299 -31.52 2.85 5.76
C SER A 299 -32.88 3.30 5.24
N GLU A 300 -33.12 3.11 3.93
CA GLU A 300 -34.42 3.40 3.29
C GLU A 300 -35.61 2.70 3.98
N HIS A 301 -35.33 1.66 4.76
CA HIS A 301 -36.32 0.88 5.50
C HIS A 301 -36.58 1.41 6.91
N LEU A 302 -35.79 2.37 7.40
CA LEU A 302 -36.02 3.00 8.70
C LEU A 302 -36.85 4.27 8.55
N CYS A 303 -37.94 4.33 9.30
CA CYS A 303 -38.78 5.51 9.41
C CYS A 303 -39.03 5.81 10.88
N VAL A 304 -38.91 7.10 11.26
CA VAL A 304 -39.09 7.57 12.64
C VAL A 304 -40.44 7.16 13.23
N ASP A 305 -41.44 7.00 12.36
CA ASP A 305 -42.84 6.79 12.74
C ASP A 305 -43.22 5.31 12.88
N SER A 306 -42.56 4.43 12.13
CA SER A 306 -42.94 3.02 12.03
C SER A 306 -41.86 2.05 12.51
N SER A 307 -40.61 2.48 12.61
CA SER A 307 -39.51 1.63 13.07
C SER A 307 -39.37 1.69 14.59
N VAL A 308 -38.79 0.63 15.15
CA VAL A 308 -38.51 0.51 16.59
C VAL A 308 -37.02 0.49 16.87
N GLY A 309 -36.63 0.61 18.13
CA GLY A 309 -35.22 0.59 18.54
C GLY A 309 -34.43 -0.63 18.05
N ALA A 310 -35.07 -1.79 17.92
CA ALA A 310 -34.45 -3.00 17.38
C ALA A 310 -34.03 -2.88 15.91
N ASP A 311 -34.83 -2.20 15.08
CA ASP A 311 -34.53 -2.01 13.66
C ASP A 311 -33.31 -1.11 13.49
N LEU A 312 -33.25 -0.02 14.27
CA LEU A 312 -32.11 0.89 14.29
C LEU A 312 -30.84 0.19 14.78
N PHE A 313 -30.94 -0.61 15.84
CA PHE A 313 -29.80 -1.37 16.36
C PHE A 313 -29.24 -2.34 15.32
N ARG A 314 -30.13 -3.03 14.58
CA ARG A 314 -29.71 -3.93 13.49
C ARG A 314 -29.00 -3.16 12.38
N ALA A 315 -29.57 -2.03 11.93
CA ALA A 315 -28.94 -1.20 10.91
C ALA A 315 -27.57 -0.68 11.36
N ALA A 316 -27.42 -0.32 12.64
CA ALA A 316 -26.14 0.11 13.20
C ALA A 316 -25.11 -1.02 13.27
N TYR A 317 -25.55 -2.26 13.52
CA TYR A 317 -24.69 -3.43 13.52
C TYR A 317 -24.16 -3.76 12.11
N ASP A 318 -25.00 -3.56 11.10
CA ASP A 318 -24.64 -3.78 9.69
C ASP A 318 -23.78 -2.62 9.12
N SER A 319 -23.82 -1.43 9.75
CA SER A 319 -23.08 -0.23 9.33
C SER A 319 -21.58 -0.30 9.70
N PRO A 320 -20.65 -0.07 8.76
CA PRO A 320 -19.21 -0.05 9.04
C PRO A 320 -18.79 1.02 10.07
N SER A 321 -19.51 2.14 10.11
CA SER A 321 -19.23 3.25 11.04
C SER A 321 -19.99 3.12 12.36
N GLY A 322 -21.03 2.28 12.40
CA GLY A 322 -22.01 2.21 13.48
C GLY A 322 -22.96 3.41 13.57
N TRP A 323 -22.83 4.40 12.67
CA TRP A 323 -23.78 5.49 12.53
C TRP A 323 -24.90 5.08 11.60
N VAL A 324 -26.09 5.56 11.89
CA VAL A 324 -27.28 5.31 11.07
C VAL A 324 -28.02 6.61 10.84
N ARG A 325 -28.40 6.86 9.59
CA ARG A 325 -29.27 7.98 9.23
C ARG A 325 -30.71 7.50 9.09
N VAL A 326 -31.63 8.31 9.62
CA VAL A 326 -33.08 8.12 9.51
C VAL A 326 -33.69 9.46 9.09
N GLY A 327 -33.91 9.63 7.79
CA GLY A 327 -34.30 10.92 7.22
C GLY A 327 -33.19 11.97 7.36
N ASP A 328 -33.52 13.12 7.98
CA ASP A 328 -32.57 14.21 8.28
C ASP A 328 -31.95 14.11 9.69
N ALA A 329 -32.24 13.04 10.42
CA ALA A 329 -31.69 12.78 11.75
C ALA A 329 -30.67 11.64 11.71
N VAL A 330 -29.72 11.67 12.63
CA VAL A 330 -28.70 10.60 12.78
C VAL A 330 -28.72 10.03 14.19
N ALA A 331 -28.45 8.74 14.29
CA ALA A 331 -28.15 8.05 15.54
C ALA A 331 -26.65 7.73 15.58
N SER A 332 -25.99 8.15 16.65
CA SER A 332 -24.56 7.92 16.83
C SER A 332 -24.30 6.60 17.59
N PRO A 333 -23.13 5.96 17.40
CA PRO A 333 -22.82 4.69 18.04
C PRO A 333 -22.97 4.72 19.57
N SER A 334 -22.58 5.82 20.21
CA SER A 334 -22.67 5.94 21.66
C SER A 334 -24.11 6.07 22.16
N ARG A 335 -25.02 6.66 21.36
CA ARG A 335 -26.46 6.73 21.67
C ARG A 335 -27.14 5.37 21.48
N ILE A 336 -26.82 4.66 20.40
CA ILE A 336 -27.36 3.31 20.13
C ILE A 336 -26.91 2.32 21.21
N ARG A 337 -25.67 2.40 21.69
CA ARG A 337 -25.16 1.57 22.79
C ARG A 337 -25.88 1.79 24.13
N LYS A 338 -26.60 2.89 24.31
CA LYS A 338 -27.34 3.22 25.54
C LYS A 338 -28.79 2.73 25.53
N LEU A 339 -29.26 2.11 24.45
CA LEU A 339 -30.60 1.54 24.37
C LEU A 339 -30.83 0.50 25.48
N ALA A 340 -31.87 0.70 26.29
CA ALA A 340 -32.29 -0.28 27.27
C ALA A 340 -33.15 -1.37 26.60
N THR A 341 -33.34 -2.51 27.28
CA THR A 341 -34.18 -3.62 26.76
C THR A 341 -35.59 -3.17 26.38
N VAL A 342 -36.15 -2.19 27.10
CA VAL A 342 -37.49 -1.64 26.81
C VAL A 342 -37.54 -0.78 25.56
N ASP A 343 -36.41 -0.23 25.11
CA ASP A 343 -36.36 0.67 23.96
C ASP A 343 -36.35 -0.10 22.63
N PHE A 344 -35.98 -1.39 22.65
CA PHE A 344 -35.99 -2.24 21.45
C PHE A 344 -37.39 -2.40 20.83
N THR A 345 -38.45 -2.28 21.63
CA THR A 345 -39.85 -2.40 21.16
C THR A 345 -40.56 -1.05 21.08
N ARG A 346 -39.93 0.04 21.53
CA ARG A 346 -40.49 1.39 21.44
C ARG A 346 -40.26 1.96 20.05
N SER A 347 -41.20 2.80 19.61
CA SER A 347 -41.02 3.57 18.39
C SER A 347 -39.85 4.54 18.53
N LEU A 348 -39.09 4.75 17.45
CA LEU A 348 -37.92 5.63 17.47
C LEU A 348 -38.23 7.05 17.96
N ARG A 349 -39.43 7.56 17.65
CA ARG A 349 -39.89 8.89 18.13
C ARG A 349 -40.01 8.99 19.66
N ASP A 350 -40.25 7.87 20.34
CA ASP A 350 -40.54 7.83 21.78
C ASP A 350 -39.28 7.56 22.60
N ILE A 351 -38.13 7.33 21.95
CA ILE A 351 -36.86 7.10 22.62
C ILE A 351 -36.12 8.45 22.69
N PRO A 352 -36.07 9.09 23.88
CA PRO A 352 -35.53 10.44 24.00
C PRO A 352 -34.04 10.45 23.69
N HIS A 353 -33.60 11.48 22.96
CA HIS A 353 -32.19 11.70 22.61
C HIS A 353 -31.56 10.52 21.84
N LEU A 354 -32.32 9.68 21.15
CA LEU A 354 -31.73 8.65 20.29
C LEU A 354 -31.28 9.21 18.94
N LEU A 355 -32.21 9.89 18.26
CA LEU A 355 -32.01 10.55 16.98
C LEU A 355 -31.75 12.04 17.19
N VAL A 356 -30.78 12.58 16.45
CA VAL A 356 -30.43 14.01 16.47
C VAL A 356 -30.66 14.59 15.08
N PRO A 357 -31.66 15.47 14.90
CA PRO A 357 -31.86 16.20 13.67
C PRO A 357 -30.66 17.08 13.32
N ARG A 358 -30.41 17.29 12.02
CA ARG A 358 -29.35 18.19 11.54
C ARG A 358 -29.37 19.58 12.19
N ALA A 359 -30.56 20.13 12.42
CA ALA A 359 -30.76 21.45 13.03
C ALA A 359 -30.31 21.55 14.50
N GLU A 360 -30.19 20.43 15.22
CA GLU A 360 -29.77 20.38 16.62
C GLU A 360 -28.25 20.17 16.79
N MET A 361 -27.53 19.95 15.69
CA MET A 361 -26.09 19.72 15.72
C MET A 361 -25.31 21.04 15.85
N LEU A 362 -24.23 21.02 16.62
CA LEU A 362 -23.34 22.19 16.75
C LEU A 362 -22.42 22.28 15.53
N SER A 363 -22.44 23.42 14.85
CA SER A 363 -21.65 23.63 13.64
C SER A 363 -20.19 23.96 13.95
N ILE A 364 -19.28 23.35 13.21
CA ILE A 364 -17.83 23.59 13.30
C ILE A 364 -17.18 23.49 11.92
N SER A 365 -16.23 24.38 11.63
CA SER A 365 -15.55 24.39 10.33
C SER A 365 -14.62 23.18 10.16
N SER A 366 -14.64 22.56 8.98
CA SER A 366 -13.79 21.45 8.54
C SER A 366 -12.30 21.66 8.84
N GLY A 367 -11.79 22.86 8.60
CA GLY A 367 -10.40 23.24 8.83
C GLY A 367 -10.02 23.51 10.29
N THR A 368 -10.93 23.34 11.25
CA THR A 368 -10.63 23.57 12.67
C THR A 368 -9.69 22.49 13.19
N THR A 369 -8.57 22.88 13.80
CA THR A 369 -7.63 21.93 14.41
C THR A 369 -8.28 21.23 15.60
N ILE A 370 -7.90 19.98 15.85
CA ILE A 370 -8.50 19.17 16.93
C ILE A 370 -8.42 19.88 18.29
N ARG A 371 -7.26 20.47 18.61
CA ARG A 371 -7.07 21.24 19.85
C ARG A 371 -8.05 22.41 19.98
N ARG A 372 -8.24 23.20 18.91
CA ARG A 372 -9.20 24.32 18.92
C ARG A 372 -10.64 23.82 19.05
N ALA A 373 -10.96 22.69 18.43
CA ALA A 373 -12.28 22.09 18.56
C ALA A 373 -12.54 21.59 19.98
N VAL A 374 -11.56 20.97 20.65
CA VAL A 374 -11.65 20.58 22.07
C VAL A 374 -11.87 21.80 22.97
N ASP A 375 -11.10 22.87 22.76
CA ASP A 375 -11.25 24.12 23.53
C ASP A 375 -12.64 24.75 23.32
N PHE A 376 -13.15 24.73 22.08
CA PHE A 376 -14.50 25.19 21.75
C PHE A 376 -15.57 24.38 22.50
N VAL A 377 -15.53 23.05 22.43
CA VAL A 377 -16.50 22.18 23.14
C VAL A 377 -16.44 22.39 24.67
N ARG A 378 -15.24 22.58 25.23
CA ARG A 378 -15.07 22.86 26.67
C ARG A 378 -15.61 24.23 27.08
N SER A 379 -15.48 25.25 26.22
CA SER A 379 -16.05 26.58 26.51
C SER A 379 -17.59 26.54 26.56
N MET A 380 -18.21 25.77 25.67
CA MET A 380 -19.66 25.54 25.64
C MET A 380 -20.18 24.71 26.81
N GLN A 381 -19.33 23.94 27.49
CA GLN A 381 -19.69 23.23 28.74
C GLN A 381 -19.79 24.16 29.95
N GLY A 382 -19.12 25.32 29.93
CA GLY A 382 -19.00 26.25 31.06
C GLY A 382 -19.99 27.42 31.08
N ALA A 383 -20.69 27.70 29.97
CA ALA A 383 -21.60 28.84 29.81
C ALA A 383 -23.02 28.57 30.35
N ALA A 384 -23.12 28.04 31.58
CA ALA A 384 -24.37 27.51 32.15
C ALA A 384 -25.35 28.56 32.71
N ASP A 385 -25.04 29.86 32.67
CA ASP A 385 -25.85 30.89 33.38
C ASP A 385 -26.83 31.68 32.50
N ASP A 386 -26.68 31.67 31.16
CA ASP A 386 -27.46 32.55 30.26
C ASP A 386 -28.24 31.78 29.16
N GLY A 387 -28.90 30.67 29.52
CA GLY A 387 -29.95 30.05 28.68
C GLY A 387 -29.55 29.56 27.28
N GLU A 388 -28.26 29.55 26.93
CA GLU A 388 -27.74 29.02 25.67
C GLU A 388 -27.36 27.53 25.78
N TYR A 389 -27.45 26.83 24.64
CA TYR A 389 -27.29 25.38 24.48
C TYR A 389 -26.07 24.81 25.21
N VAL A 390 -26.30 23.89 26.15
CA VAL A 390 -25.24 23.16 26.87
C VAL A 390 -24.71 22.04 25.98
N CYS A 391 -23.45 22.13 25.55
CA CYS A 391 -22.77 21.03 24.85
C CYS A 391 -22.36 19.97 25.87
N ASN A 392 -22.88 18.75 25.75
CA ASN A 392 -22.48 17.61 26.60
C ASN A 392 -21.70 16.57 25.77
N SER A 393 -21.25 15.48 26.41
CA SER A 393 -20.52 14.42 25.71
C SER A 393 -21.36 13.70 24.64
N ASP A 394 -22.68 13.76 24.75
CA ASP A 394 -23.61 13.14 23.81
C ASP A 394 -23.98 14.09 22.65
N SER A 395 -23.61 15.37 22.69
CA SER A 395 -23.82 16.33 21.62
C SER A 395 -23.11 15.91 20.33
N LEU A 396 -23.74 16.20 19.19
CA LEU A 396 -23.17 15.93 17.88
C LEU A 396 -22.69 17.22 17.23
N LEU A 397 -21.54 17.15 16.58
CA LEU A 397 -20.92 18.22 15.84
C LEU A 397 -21.17 18.01 14.34
N ALA A 398 -21.70 19.04 13.69
CA ALA A 398 -21.84 19.17 12.25
C ALA A 398 -20.56 19.79 11.67
N VAL A 399 -19.78 19.00 10.95
CA VAL A 399 -18.56 19.49 10.28
C VAL A 399 -18.95 20.11 8.95
N LEU A 400 -18.69 21.42 8.83
CA LEU A 400 -19.08 22.22 7.67
C LEU A 400 -17.85 22.60 6.83
N ASP A 401 -17.95 22.42 5.52
CA ASP A 401 -17.01 22.94 4.54
C ASP A 401 -17.74 23.93 3.63
N HIS A 402 -17.28 25.18 3.58
CA HIS A 402 -17.94 26.26 2.82
C HIS A 402 -19.45 26.47 3.09
N GLY A 403 -19.95 26.00 4.24
CA GLY A 403 -21.37 26.09 4.63
C GLY A 403 -22.15 24.78 4.42
N ASP A 404 -21.59 23.84 3.68
CA ASP A 404 -22.18 22.52 3.44
C ASP A 404 -21.73 21.51 4.49
N MET A 405 -22.63 20.64 4.92
CA MET A 405 -22.31 19.57 5.86
C MET A 405 -21.56 18.47 5.14
N VAL A 406 -20.29 18.28 5.52
CA VAL A 406 -19.42 17.25 4.95
C VAL A 406 -19.25 16.05 5.88
N GLY A 407 -19.46 16.22 7.19
CA GLY A 407 -19.34 15.12 8.14
C GLY A 407 -19.95 15.40 9.52
N VAL A 408 -19.95 14.36 10.36
CA VAL A 408 -20.44 14.42 11.74
C VAL A 408 -19.47 13.80 12.74
N LEU A 409 -19.49 14.28 13.98
CA LEU A 409 -18.62 13.79 15.04
C LEU A 409 -19.31 13.85 16.41
N GLU A 410 -19.12 12.83 17.25
CA GLU A 410 -19.54 12.89 18.66
C GLU A 410 -18.60 13.81 19.47
N ALA A 411 -19.18 14.76 20.21
CA ALA A 411 -18.40 15.65 21.08
C ALA A 411 -17.60 14.87 22.15
N GLY A 412 -18.15 13.78 22.68
CA GLY A 412 -17.45 12.88 23.61
C GLY A 412 -16.18 12.28 23.01
N LYS A 413 -16.24 11.82 21.76
CA LYS A 413 -15.07 11.27 21.04
C LYS A 413 -13.97 12.31 20.86
N LEU A 414 -14.34 13.56 20.64
CA LEU A 414 -13.41 14.69 20.56
C LEU A 414 -12.76 14.99 21.93
N LEU A 415 -13.54 14.96 23.02
CA LEU A 415 -13.05 15.23 24.38
C LEU A 415 -12.12 14.14 24.93
N GLU A 416 -12.26 12.90 24.46
CA GLU A 416 -11.39 11.76 24.79
C GLU A 416 -10.05 11.78 24.02
N TRP A 417 -9.92 12.62 22.99
CA TRP A 417 -8.73 12.69 22.16
C TRP A 417 -7.50 13.15 22.95
N LYS A 418 -6.42 12.37 22.89
CA LYS A 418 -5.12 12.68 23.51
C LYS A 418 -4.06 12.83 22.41
N ASP A 419 -3.32 13.94 22.44
CA ASP A 419 -2.27 14.29 21.45
C ASP A 419 -1.14 13.24 21.32
#